data_AF-A0A8T7LYS9-F1
#
_entry.id   AF-A0A8T7LYS9-F1
#
_cell.length_a   1.000
_cell.length_b   1.000
_cell.length_c   1.000
_cell.angle_alpha   90.00
_cell.angle_beta   90.00
_cell.angle_gamma   90.00
#
_symmetry.space_group_name_H-M   'P 1'
#
loop_
_entity.id
_entity.type
_entity.pdbx_description
1 polymer ?
#
loop_
_entity_poly.entity_id
_entity_poly.type
_entity_poly.pdbx_seq_one_letter_code
_entity_poly.pdbx_strand_id
1 'polypeptide(L)'
;MKLEGLHILLTYQCTYECDHCFVWGSPRQTGTLTLEQIEDILDQAKEAGVTSIYFEGGEPFLYYAILREGVRTAADMGFSVGIVSNAYWANSIRDAEEWLRPFVGCLSDLSISSDLYHCEKCPGEKPQNAVTAAKRLGIPTGVISVAQPDGAAKDSQGQFAEEESGVMYRGRAVEKLVSRALRRSWKGFDTCPHEDLREPGRVHLDPFGNLHICQGIVIGNLFEKPLKQIREEYDADSHPICGLLLSGGPAALVTEFNLPHASDYADACHLCYRARDNLRLRFPKILAPAQMYGVTS
;
A
#
# COMPACT_ATOMS: atom_id res chain seq x y z
N MET A 1 -2.31 15.27 12.74
CA MET A 1 -2.27 13.80 12.98
C MET A 1 -0.96 13.33 13.60
N LYS A 2 -0.95 12.19 14.29
CA LYS A 2 0.23 11.44 14.71
C LYS A 2 0.69 10.53 13.56
N LEU A 3 1.99 10.56 13.28
CA LEU A 3 2.61 9.76 12.23
C LEU A 3 3.87 9.08 12.79
N GLU A 4 3.83 7.76 12.88
CA GLU A 4 4.92 6.92 13.36
C GLU A 4 5.62 6.17 12.22
N GLY A 5 4.89 5.84 11.14
CA GLY A 5 5.42 5.08 10.01
C GLY A 5 5.22 5.76 8.65
N LEU A 6 6.19 5.59 7.75
CA LEU A 6 6.09 5.99 6.36
C LEU A 6 6.35 4.79 5.44
N HIS A 7 5.37 4.45 4.62
CA HIS A 7 5.46 3.39 3.62
C HIS A 7 5.79 4.01 2.26
N ILE A 8 6.99 3.77 1.75
CA ILE A 8 7.49 4.37 0.52
C ILE A 8 7.31 3.37 -0.62
N LEU A 9 6.40 3.69 -1.54
CA LEU A 9 6.34 3.02 -2.83
C LEU A 9 7.52 3.52 -3.67
N LEU A 10 8.55 2.69 -3.80
CA LEU A 10 9.76 3.05 -4.53
C LEU A 10 9.50 3.20 -6.04
N THR A 11 8.52 2.46 -6.55
CA THR A 11 8.06 2.44 -7.92
C THR A 11 6.61 1.96 -7.95
N TYR A 12 5.93 2.10 -9.09
CA TYR A 12 4.73 1.32 -9.37
C TYR A 12 5.00 0.14 -10.31
N GLN A 13 6.20 0.05 -10.89
CA GLN A 13 6.56 -1.05 -11.77
C GLN A 13 6.68 -2.34 -10.97
N CYS A 14 6.02 -3.39 -11.44
CA CYS A 14 6.04 -4.71 -10.81
C CYS A 14 6.27 -5.78 -11.87
N THR A 15 6.87 -6.91 -11.48
CA THR A 15 6.97 -8.08 -12.35
C THR A 15 5.62 -8.76 -12.60
N TYR A 16 4.66 -8.53 -11.71
CA TYR A 16 3.34 -9.15 -11.75
C TYR A 16 2.23 -8.11 -11.96
N GLU A 17 1.06 -8.62 -12.34
CA GLU A 17 -0.14 -7.84 -12.59
C GLU A 17 -1.33 -8.44 -11.81
N CYS A 18 -1.12 -8.65 -10.50
CA CYS A 18 -2.03 -9.39 -9.62
C CYS A 18 -3.43 -8.74 -9.56
N ASP A 19 -4.48 -9.56 -9.71
CA ASP A 19 -5.88 -9.10 -9.80
C ASP A 19 -6.35 -8.33 -8.56
N HIS A 20 -5.79 -8.58 -7.38
CA HIS A 20 -6.14 -7.86 -6.14
C HIS A 20 -5.31 -6.58 -5.90
N CYS A 21 -4.36 -6.25 -6.78
CA CYS A 21 -3.43 -5.15 -6.56
C CYS A 21 -4.15 -3.80 -6.46
N PHE A 22 -4.06 -3.15 -5.30
CA PHE A 22 -4.74 -1.88 -5.02
C PHE A 22 -3.98 -0.63 -5.49
N VAL A 23 -2.72 -0.77 -5.94
CA VAL A 23 -1.88 0.33 -6.46
C VAL A 23 -1.64 0.24 -7.97
N TRP A 24 -2.34 -0.67 -8.66
CA TRP A 24 -2.21 -0.86 -10.10
C TRP A 24 -0.77 -1.15 -10.57
N GLY A 25 -0.01 -1.86 -9.74
CA GLY A 25 1.31 -2.36 -10.11
C GLY A 25 1.24 -3.23 -11.36
N SER A 26 2.18 -3.04 -12.29
CA SER A 26 2.29 -3.87 -13.50
C SER A 26 3.66 -3.72 -14.16
N PRO A 27 4.04 -4.63 -15.08
CA PRO A 27 5.28 -4.51 -15.85
C PRO A 27 5.32 -3.29 -16.77
N ARG A 28 4.15 -2.72 -17.08
CA ARG A 28 3.99 -1.56 -17.97
C ARG A 28 4.12 -0.21 -17.28
N GLN A 29 4.08 -0.19 -15.94
CA GLN A 29 4.38 1.04 -15.21
C GLN A 29 5.87 1.34 -15.28
N THR A 30 6.23 2.62 -15.13
CA THR A 30 7.62 3.07 -15.19
C THR A 30 7.89 4.11 -14.11
N GLY A 31 9.17 4.37 -13.87
CA GLY A 31 9.61 5.40 -12.91
C GLY A 31 9.92 4.81 -11.55
N THR A 32 10.85 5.46 -10.86
CA THR A 32 11.29 5.13 -9.51
C THR A 32 11.79 6.41 -8.83
N LEU A 33 11.77 6.43 -7.51
CA LEU A 33 12.45 7.47 -6.75
C LEU A 33 13.96 7.43 -7.00
N THR A 34 14.59 8.59 -7.04
CA THR A 34 16.06 8.71 -7.06
C THR A 34 16.63 8.64 -5.64
N LEU A 35 17.96 8.45 -5.52
CA LEU A 35 18.63 8.48 -4.22
C LEU A 35 18.48 9.83 -3.50
N GLU A 36 18.62 10.94 -4.23
CA GLU A 36 18.44 12.30 -3.69
C GLU A 36 17.02 12.49 -3.13
N GLN A 37 16.01 12.00 -3.83
CA GLN A 37 14.64 12.03 -3.32
C GLN A 37 14.48 11.17 -2.07
N ILE A 38 15.10 9.98 -2.00
CA ILE A 38 15.04 9.13 -0.81
C ILE A 38 15.70 9.82 0.38
N GLU A 39 16.86 10.43 0.19
CA GLU A 39 17.57 11.18 1.24
C GLU A 39 16.68 12.31 1.79
N ASP A 40 16.09 13.14 0.91
CA ASP A 40 15.16 14.20 1.30
C ASP A 40 13.92 13.65 2.04
N ILE A 41 13.33 12.56 1.55
CA ILE A 41 12.21 11.89 2.21
C ILE A 41 12.58 11.44 3.62
N LEU A 42 13.75 10.82 3.79
CA LEU A 42 14.20 10.30 5.09
C LEU A 42 14.51 11.43 6.08
N ASP A 43 15.10 12.53 5.61
CA ASP A 43 15.34 13.72 6.43
C ASP A 43 14.02 14.32 6.91
N GLN A 44 13.06 14.53 5.99
CA GLN A 44 11.73 15.03 6.34
C GLN A 44 10.97 14.07 7.28
N ALA A 45 11.10 12.76 7.10
CA ALA A 45 10.54 11.76 7.99
C ALA A 45 11.13 11.88 9.41
N LYS A 46 12.45 12.07 9.52
CA LYS A 46 13.14 12.23 10.81
C LYS A 46 12.65 13.48 11.53
N GLU A 47 12.58 14.61 10.82
CA GLU A 47 12.09 15.88 11.37
C GLU A 47 10.63 15.82 11.80
N ALA A 48 9.80 15.06 11.08
CA ALA A 48 8.40 14.83 11.40
C ALA A 48 8.19 13.84 12.58
N GLY A 49 9.26 13.23 13.10
CA GLY A 49 9.21 12.29 14.22
C GLY A 49 8.77 10.87 13.84
N VAL A 50 8.86 10.51 12.55
CA VAL A 50 8.64 9.14 12.07
C VAL A 50 9.70 8.22 12.67
N THR A 51 9.34 6.99 13.01
CA THR A 51 10.22 6.00 13.62
C THR A 51 10.38 4.74 12.77
N SER A 52 9.46 4.47 11.84
CA SER A 52 9.56 3.33 10.92
C SER A 52 9.42 3.72 9.45
N ILE A 53 10.23 3.07 8.61
CA ILE A 53 10.21 3.23 7.15
C ILE A 53 9.99 1.85 6.53
N TYR A 54 9.00 1.73 5.65
CA TYR A 54 8.79 0.52 4.86
C TYR A 54 9.03 0.82 3.40
N PHE A 55 9.92 0.06 2.75
CA PHE A 55 10.08 0.12 1.29
C PHE A 55 9.15 -0.91 0.64
N GLU A 56 8.33 -0.43 -0.27
CA GLU A 56 7.32 -1.21 -0.98
C GLU A 56 7.14 -0.68 -2.41
N GLY A 57 6.00 -0.98 -3.03
CA GLY A 57 5.56 -0.35 -4.27
C GLY A 57 6.04 -1.05 -5.51
N GLY A 58 5.07 -1.32 -6.40
CA GLY A 58 5.24 -2.25 -7.49
C GLY A 58 5.98 -3.49 -6.98
N GLU A 59 7.21 -3.67 -7.44
CA GLU A 59 8.21 -4.50 -6.80
C GLU A 59 9.51 -3.70 -6.57
N PRO A 60 9.90 -3.39 -5.31
CA PRO A 60 11.05 -2.55 -5.03
C PRO A 60 12.38 -3.19 -5.44
N PHE A 61 12.50 -4.52 -5.42
CA PHE A 61 13.74 -5.21 -5.81
C PHE A 61 14.10 -5.05 -7.29
N LEU A 62 13.17 -4.61 -8.14
CA LEU A 62 13.48 -4.23 -9.53
C LEU A 62 14.51 -3.10 -9.60
N TYR A 63 14.52 -2.21 -8.60
CA TYR A 63 15.43 -1.08 -8.49
C TYR A 63 16.46 -1.31 -7.38
N TYR A 64 17.11 -2.48 -7.42
CA TYR A 64 17.95 -3.00 -6.34
C TYR A 64 19.00 -2.02 -5.79
N ALA A 65 19.70 -1.28 -6.65
CA ALA A 65 20.73 -0.35 -6.20
C ALA A 65 20.14 0.80 -5.35
N ILE A 66 18.96 1.29 -5.75
CA ILE A 66 18.24 2.36 -5.06
C ILE A 66 17.65 1.82 -3.76
N LEU A 67 16.99 0.67 -3.80
CA LEU A 67 16.47 -0.01 -2.62
C LEU A 67 17.56 -0.27 -1.57
N ARG A 68 18.68 -0.86 -1.99
CA ARG A 68 19.80 -1.20 -1.11
C ARG A 68 20.34 0.02 -0.38
N GLU A 69 20.58 1.09 -1.13
CA GLU A 69 21.11 2.32 -0.55
C GLU A 69 20.09 3.01 0.35
N GLY A 70 18.82 3.11 -0.07
CA GLY A 70 17.75 3.69 0.73
C GLY A 70 17.55 2.96 2.07
N VAL A 71 17.58 1.61 2.07
CA VAL A 71 17.48 0.80 3.29
C VAL A 71 18.67 1.04 4.22
N ARG A 72 19.89 1.07 3.66
CA ARG A 72 21.10 1.34 4.44
C ARG A 72 21.05 2.72 5.09
N THR A 73 20.73 3.75 4.31
CA THR A 73 20.61 5.14 4.81
C THR A 73 19.53 5.25 5.88
N ALA A 74 18.36 4.65 5.67
CA ALA A 74 17.29 4.65 6.67
C ALA A 74 17.72 3.96 7.99
N ALA A 75 18.41 2.82 7.90
CA ALA A 75 18.92 2.11 9.07
C ALA A 75 19.98 2.93 9.81
N ASP A 76 20.92 3.56 9.09
CA ASP A 76 21.96 4.43 9.66
C ASP A 76 21.38 5.66 10.37
N MET A 77 20.24 6.17 9.89
CA MET A 77 19.47 7.24 10.55
C MET A 77 18.67 6.77 11.77
N GLY A 78 18.70 5.47 12.07
CA GLY A 78 18.07 4.84 13.23
C GLY A 78 16.57 4.57 13.08
N PHE A 79 16.05 4.49 11.85
CA PHE A 79 14.68 4.04 11.62
C PHE A 79 14.56 2.51 11.80
N SER A 80 13.39 2.06 12.23
CA SER A 80 13.00 0.65 12.05
C SER A 80 12.63 0.44 10.58
N VAL A 81 13.40 -0.37 9.85
CA VAL A 81 13.25 -0.52 8.39
C VAL A 81 12.60 -1.86 8.03
N GLY A 82 11.56 -1.80 7.20
CA GLY A 82 10.88 -2.96 6.62
C GLY A 82 10.94 -2.96 5.09
N ILE A 83 10.82 -4.14 4.47
CA ILE A 83 10.60 -4.29 3.03
C ILE A 83 9.42 -5.21 2.75
N VAL A 84 8.58 -4.86 1.79
CA VAL A 84 7.55 -5.73 1.23
C VAL A 84 7.95 -6.15 -0.20
N SER A 85 7.96 -7.45 -0.51
CA SER A 85 8.35 -7.96 -1.84
C SER A 85 7.52 -9.17 -2.28
N ASN A 86 7.35 -9.33 -3.59
CA ASN A 86 6.77 -10.50 -4.26
C ASN A 86 7.78 -11.65 -4.48
N ALA A 87 9.04 -11.45 -4.08
CA ALA A 87 10.13 -12.42 -4.13
C ALA A 87 10.46 -12.98 -5.54
N TYR A 88 10.19 -12.26 -6.63
CA TYR A 88 10.45 -12.76 -7.99
C TYR A 88 11.91 -13.20 -8.23
N TRP A 89 12.86 -12.61 -7.49
CA TRP A 89 14.30 -12.82 -7.54
C TRP A 89 14.78 -14.12 -6.86
N ALA A 90 13.95 -14.74 -6.03
CA ALA A 90 14.31 -15.91 -5.22
C ALA A 90 14.19 -17.25 -5.99
N ASN A 91 14.86 -17.36 -7.14
CA ASN A 91 14.82 -18.55 -8.00
C ASN A 91 15.40 -19.81 -7.32
N SER A 92 16.34 -19.62 -6.41
CA SER A 92 16.84 -20.64 -5.49
C SER A 92 17.12 -20.01 -4.13
N ILE A 93 17.28 -20.83 -3.09
CA ILE A 93 17.69 -20.32 -1.76
C ILE A 93 19.05 -19.59 -1.87
N ARG A 94 19.98 -20.10 -2.68
CA ARG A 94 21.30 -19.48 -2.86
C ARG A 94 21.19 -18.11 -3.53
N ASP A 95 20.39 -18.00 -4.59
CA ASP A 95 20.15 -16.70 -5.23
C ASP A 95 19.54 -15.74 -4.22
N ALA A 96 18.54 -16.21 -3.47
CA ALA A 96 17.87 -15.40 -2.47
C ALA A 96 18.82 -14.91 -1.37
N GLU A 97 19.76 -15.75 -0.92
CA GLU A 97 20.80 -15.36 0.03
C GLU A 97 21.68 -14.23 -0.52
N GLU A 98 22.07 -14.28 -1.80
CA GLU A 98 22.88 -13.22 -2.42
C GLU A 98 22.13 -11.89 -2.55
N TRP A 99 20.84 -11.93 -2.90
CA TRP A 99 20.00 -10.74 -2.94
C TRP A 99 19.82 -10.11 -1.56
N LEU A 100 19.67 -10.95 -0.51
CA LEU A 100 19.39 -10.49 0.85
C LEU A 100 20.62 -10.11 1.67
N ARG A 101 21.80 -10.64 1.34
CA ARG A 101 23.03 -10.45 2.13
C ARG A 101 23.34 -8.98 2.45
N PRO A 102 23.16 -8.00 1.53
CA PRO A 102 23.44 -6.60 1.85
C PRO A 102 22.49 -5.95 2.86
N PHE A 103 21.38 -6.60 3.21
CA PHE A 103 20.39 -6.07 4.15
C PHE A 103 20.51 -6.63 5.57
N VAL A 104 21.46 -7.56 5.80
CA VAL A 104 21.72 -8.14 7.12
C VAL A 104 22.10 -7.04 8.11
N GLY A 105 21.39 -6.98 9.23
CA GLY A 105 21.57 -5.95 10.26
C GLY A 105 20.91 -4.60 9.95
N CYS A 106 20.34 -4.40 8.76
CA CYS A 106 19.62 -3.18 8.39
C CYS A 106 18.10 -3.33 8.51
N LEU A 107 17.57 -4.55 8.36
CA LEU A 107 16.14 -4.80 8.36
C LEU A 107 15.62 -5.27 9.71
N SER A 108 14.51 -4.66 10.12
CA SER A 108 13.66 -5.08 11.23
C SER A 108 12.52 -5.99 10.77
N ASP A 109 12.14 -5.92 9.48
CA ASP A 109 11.15 -6.81 8.88
C ASP A 109 11.38 -7.02 7.37
N LEU A 110 11.12 -8.24 6.90
CA LEU A 110 10.99 -8.58 5.48
C LEU A 110 9.68 -9.35 5.28
N SER A 111 8.69 -8.67 4.72
CA SER A 111 7.37 -9.20 4.43
C SER A 111 7.30 -9.73 2.99
N ILE A 112 7.13 -11.05 2.84
CA ILE A 112 7.05 -11.71 1.55
C ILE A 112 5.60 -12.00 1.16
N SER A 113 5.18 -11.48 0.01
CA SER A 113 3.85 -11.76 -0.56
C SER A 113 3.80 -13.18 -1.11
N SER A 114 2.89 -13.99 -0.60
CA SER A 114 2.66 -15.36 -1.06
C SER A 114 1.19 -15.71 -0.97
N ASP A 115 0.49 -15.56 -2.07
CA ASP A 115 -0.89 -16.01 -2.24
C ASP A 115 -1.11 -16.52 -3.67
N LEU A 116 -2.32 -17.01 -3.96
CA LEU A 116 -2.69 -17.53 -5.28
C LEU A 116 -2.77 -16.45 -6.38
N TYR A 117 -2.67 -15.17 -6.04
CA TYR A 117 -2.55 -14.10 -7.04
C TYR A 117 -1.11 -13.83 -7.43
N HIS A 118 -0.14 -14.19 -6.58
CA HIS A 118 1.29 -14.04 -6.84
C HIS A 118 1.93 -15.33 -7.35
N CYS A 119 1.34 -16.50 -7.08
CA CYS A 119 1.90 -17.82 -7.39
C CYS A 119 0.83 -18.81 -7.87
N GLU A 120 1.18 -19.75 -8.75
CA GLU A 120 0.27 -20.83 -9.19
C GLU A 120 -0.13 -21.80 -8.05
N LYS A 121 0.69 -21.84 -6.99
CA LYS A 121 0.46 -22.62 -5.77
C LYS A 121 0.86 -21.77 -4.56
N CYS A 122 0.16 -21.94 -3.44
CA CYS A 122 0.48 -21.25 -2.20
C CYS A 122 0.89 -22.26 -1.10
N PRO A 123 2.06 -22.10 -0.45
CA PRO A 123 3.07 -21.08 -0.74
C PRO A 123 3.84 -21.40 -2.01
N GLY A 124 4.19 -20.38 -2.80
CA GLY A 124 4.96 -20.57 -4.04
C GLY A 124 6.43 -20.87 -3.76
N GLU A 125 7.13 -21.52 -4.70
CA GLU A 125 8.54 -21.90 -4.53
C GLU A 125 9.45 -20.69 -4.25
N LYS A 126 9.27 -19.58 -4.98
CA LYS A 126 10.08 -18.37 -4.82
C LYS A 126 9.87 -17.69 -3.45
N PRO A 127 8.65 -17.43 -2.99
CA PRO A 127 8.42 -17.00 -1.61
C PRO A 127 9.06 -17.91 -0.56
N GLN A 128 8.96 -19.24 -0.71
CA GLN A 128 9.59 -20.18 0.22
C GLN A 128 11.13 -20.06 0.22
N ASN A 129 11.74 -19.91 -0.95
CA ASN A 129 13.18 -19.68 -1.07
C ASN A 129 13.60 -18.38 -0.37
N ALA A 130 12.86 -17.29 -0.56
CA ALA A 130 13.12 -16.00 0.07
C ALA A 130 13.02 -16.09 1.61
N VAL A 131 11.94 -16.67 2.13
CA VAL A 131 11.74 -16.87 3.58
C VAL A 131 12.84 -17.75 4.17
N THR A 132 13.23 -18.81 3.46
CA THR A 132 14.30 -19.71 3.92
C THR A 132 15.65 -19.01 3.95
N ALA A 133 15.99 -18.24 2.91
CA ALA A 133 17.21 -17.44 2.86
C ALA A 133 17.26 -16.37 3.95
N ALA A 134 16.16 -15.63 4.15
CA ALA A 134 16.05 -14.62 5.20
C ALA A 134 16.28 -15.22 6.60
N LYS A 135 15.64 -16.36 6.90
CA LYS A 135 15.85 -17.11 8.15
C LYS A 135 17.30 -17.53 8.35
N ARG A 136 17.98 -18.02 7.31
CA ARG A 136 19.41 -18.41 7.38
C ARG A 136 20.34 -17.22 7.61
N LEU A 137 19.99 -16.06 7.09
CA LEU A 137 20.74 -14.81 7.25
C LEU A 137 20.39 -14.07 8.55
N GLY A 138 19.44 -14.58 9.35
CA GLY A 138 18.99 -13.93 10.58
C GLY A 138 18.18 -12.64 10.36
N ILE A 139 17.57 -12.48 9.18
CA ILE A 139 16.68 -11.35 8.87
C ILE A 139 15.27 -11.71 9.38
N PRO A 140 14.66 -10.88 10.26
CA PRO A 140 13.26 -11.07 10.65
C PRO A 140 12.36 -11.07 9.40
N THR A 141 11.48 -12.05 9.28
CA THR A 141 10.66 -12.20 8.08
C THR A 141 9.28 -12.75 8.38
N GLY A 142 8.28 -12.23 7.68
CA GLY A 142 6.89 -12.67 7.69
C GLY A 142 6.39 -13.03 6.29
N VAL A 143 5.26 -13.73 6.22
CA VAL A 143 4.55 -13.99 4.97
C VAL A 143 3.21 -13.30 5.03
N ILE A 144 2.85 -12.63 3.94
CA ILE A 144 1.59 -11.91 3.80
C ILE A 144 0.79 -12.57 2.68
N SER A 145 -0.49 -12.84 2.93
CA SER A 145 -1.35 -13.58 2.01
C SER A 145 -2.73 -12.92 1.93
N VAL A 146 -3.28 -12.84 0.71
CA VAL A 146 -4.65 -12.39 0.45
C VAL A 146 -5.48 -13.58 -0.03
N ALA A 147 -6.61 -13.82 0.64
CA ALA A 147 -7.52 -14.90 0.28
C ALA A 147 -8.17 -14.71 -1.08
N GLN A 148 -8.60 -15.82 -1.67
CA GLN A 148 -9.48 -15.78 -2.82
C GLN A 148 -10.90 -15.30 -2.42
N PRO A 149 -11.68 -14.72 -3.35
CA PRO A 149 -13.03 -14.19 -3.06
C PRO A 149 -14.01 -15.22 -2.47
N ASP A 150 -13.78 -16.51 -2.77
CA ASP A 150 -14.53 -17.68 -2.34
C ASP A 150 -13.92 -18.38 -1.11
N GLY A 151 -12.78 -17.89 -0.61
CA GLY A 151 -12.14 -18.37 0.61
C GLY A 151 -12.75 -17.78 1.88
N ALA A 152 -12.70 -18.54 2.97
CA ALA A 152 -13.08 -18.05 4.30
C ALA A 152 -11.94 -17.23 4.91
N ALA A 153 -11.88 -15.93 4.62
CA ALA A 153 -10.96 -15.00 5.27
C ALA A 153 -11.64 -14.17 6.36
N LYS A 154 -10.84 -13.70 7.32
CA LYS A 154 -11.28 -12.72 8.32
C LYS A 154 -10.97 -11.30 7.83
N ASP A 155 -11.76 -10.34 8.30
CA ASP A 155 -11.48 -8.92 8.12
C ASP A 155 -10.17 -8.57 8.83
N SER A 156 -9.19 -8.06 8.08
CA SER A 156 -7.93 -7.58 8.65
C SER A 156 -7.99 -6.06 8.85
N GLN A 157 -7.63 -5.60 10.05
CA GLN A 157 -7.44 -4.18 10.32
C GLN A 157 -5.99 -3.81 10.04
N GLY A 158 -5.79 -2.92 9.06
CA GLY A 158 -4.69 -1.96 9.04
C GLY A 158 -3.24 -2.46 8.88
N GLN A 159 -2.91 -3.76 8.98
CA GLN A 159 -1.57 -4.30 8.73
C GLN A 159 -1.56 -5.82 8.62
N PHE A 160 -0.49 -6.32 8.00
CA PHE A 160 -0.13 -7.72 7.75
C PHE A 160 -0.50 -8.65 8.90
N ALA A 161 -1.65 -9.31 8.78
CA ALA A 161 -2.02 -10.38 9.68
C ALA A 161 -1.10 -11.59 9.42
N GLU A 162 -0.70 -12.29 10.49
CA GLU A 162 -0.10 -13.63 10.40
C GLU A 162 -1.06 -14.64 9.74
N GLU A 163 -2.35 -14.28 9.66
CA GLU A 163 -3.43 -15.00 9.00
C GLU A 163 -3.78 -14.40 7.62
N GLU A 164 -4.38 -15.20 6.76
CA GLU A 164 -4.79 -14.79 5.41
C GLU A 164 -5.83 -13.65 5.46
N SER A 165 -5.49 -12.51 4.84
CA SER A 165 -6.34 -11.32 4.81
C SER A 165 -7.43 -11.41 3.73
N GLY A 166 -8.64 -10.94 4.02
CA GLY A 166 -9.69 -10.81 3.02
C GLY A 166 -9.34 -9.84 1.89
N VAL A 167 -9.87 -10.06 0.69
CA VAL A 167 -9.72 -9.11 -0.43
C VAL A 167 -10.37 -7.79 -0.05
N MET A 168 -9.57 -6.72 0.01
CA MET A 168 -10.09 -5.37 -0.03
C MET A 168 -10.40 -5.02 -1.48
N TYR A 169 -11.67 -4.90 -1.85
CA TYR A 169 -12.07 -4.65 -3.24
C TYR A 169 -11.84 -3.18 -3.63
N ARG A 170 -10.58 -2.82 -3.86
CA ARG A 170 -10.13 -1.50 -4.35
C ARG A 170 -9.04 -1.68 -5.40
N GLY A 171 -8.83 -0.66 -6.25
CA GLY A 171 -7.91 -0.76 -7.37
C GLY A 171 -8.32 -1.87 -8.34
N ARG A 172 -7.37 -2.72 -8.75
CA ARG A 172 -7.61 -3.77 -9.75
C ARG A 172 -8.63 -4.82 -9.30
N ALA A 173 -8.76 -5.04 -7.98
CA ALA A 173 -9.70 -6.00 -7.40
C ALA A 173 -11.16 -5.70 -7.79
N VAL A 174 -11.48 -4.42 -7.95
CA VAL A 174 -12.82 -3.96 -8.36
C VAL A 174 -13.14 -4.45 -9.77
N GLU A 175 -12.18 -4.42 -10.69
CA GLU A 175 -12.38 -4.81 -12.08
C GLU A 175 -12.28 -6.32 -12.31
N LYS A 176 -11.54 -7.03 -11.45
CA LYS A 176 -11.19 -8.44 -11.70
C LYS A 176 -11.90 -9.43 -10.79
N LEU A 177 -12.24 -9.05 -9.56
CA LEU A 177 -12.65 -10.00 -8.53
C LEU A 177 -14.10 -9.83 -8.06
N VAL A 178 -14.71 -8.67 -8.26
CA VAL A 178 -16.09 -8.35 -7.78
C VAL A 178 -17.15 -9.32 -8.32
N SER A 179 -16.95 -9.92 -9.49
CA SER A 179 -17.88 -10.90 -10.06
C SER A 179 -17.99 -12.17 -9.22
N ARG A 180 -16.97 -12.50 -8.43
CA ARG A 180 -16.89 -13.67 -7.54
C ARG A 180 -17.30 -13.37 -6.10
N ALA A 181 -17.50 -12.10 -5.76
CA ALA A 181 -17.79 -11.68 -4.39
C ALA A 181 -19.27 -11.83 -4.02
N LEU A 182 -19.53 -12.22 -2.76
CA LEU A 182 -20.84 -11.98 -2.15
C LEU A 182 -21.06 -10.46 -2.07
N ARG A 183 -22.26 -10.00 -2.41
CA ARG A 183 -22.60 -8.56 -2.38
C ARG A 183 -23.66 -8.26 -1.34
N ARG A 184 -23.54 -7.08 -0.73
CA ARG A 184 -24.45 -6.56 0.28
C ARG A 184 -24.88 -5.15 -0.09
N SER A 185 -26.03 -4.73 0.45
CA SER A 185 -26.61 -3.44 0.13
C SER A 185 -25.65 -2.30 0.49
N TRP A 186 -25.51 -1.34 -0.43
CA TRP A 186 -24.63 -0.18 -0.27
C TRP A 186 -24.89 0.63 1.00
N LYS A 187 -26.15 0.63 1.47
CA LYS A 187 -26.61 1.34 2.66
C LYS A 187 -25.93 0.87 3.95
N GLY A 188 -25.43 -0.37 3.97
CA GLY A 188 -24.74 -0.94 5.14
C GLY A 188 -23.26 -0.59 5.22
N PHE A 189 -22.70 0.13 4.24
CA PHE A 189 -21.29 0.57 4.26
C PHE A 189 -21.20 1.99 4.83
N ASP A 190 -21.56 2.11 6.10
CA ASP A 190 -21.62 3.37 6.86
C ASP A 190 -20.34 3.67 7.67
N THR A 191 -19.33 2.81 7.55
CA THR A 191 -18.04 2.95 8.27
C THR A 191 -16.88 2.50 7.36
N CYS A 192 -15.69 3.08 7.56
CA CYS A 192 -14.44 2.53 7.00
C CYS A 192 -13.84 1.49 7.96
N PRO A 193 -13.74 0.20 7.58
CA PRO A 193 -13.30 -0.84 8.51
C PRO A 193 -11.77 -1.00 8.61
N HIS A 194 -10.97 -0.35 7.75
CA HIS A 194 -9.54 -0.64 7.61
C HIS A 194 -8.60 0.51 7.97
N GLU A 195 -9.06 1.76 7.96
CA GLU A 195 -8.21 2.93 8.18
C GLU A 195 -8.78 3.82 9.28
N ASP A 196 -7.94 4.19 10.25
CA ASP A 196 -8.20 5.34 11.11
C ASP A 196 -7.81 6.61 10.34
N LEU A 197 -8.78 7.29 9.75
CA LEU A 197 -8.53 8.47 8.93
C LEU A 197 -8.18 9.72 9.75
N ARG A 198 -8.33 9.68 11.08
CA ARG A 198 -7.99 10.82 11.96
C ARG A 198 -6.56 10.68 12.48
N GLU A 199 -6.23 9.49 12.97
CA GLU A 199 -4.92 9.15 13.54
C GLU A 199 -4.36 7.90 12.85
N PRO A 200 -3.95 8.02 11.57
CA PRO A 200 -3.64 6.84 10.76
C PRO A 200 -2.41 6.08 11.25
N GLY A 201 -1.53 6.70 12.05
CA GLY A 201 -0.28 6.10 12.54
C GLY A 201 0.77 5.87 11.46
N ARG A 202 0.36 5.58 10.23
CA ARG A 202 1.17 5.44 9.03
C ARG A 202 0.50 6.04 7.79
N VAL A 203 1.28 6.51 6.83
CA VAL A 203 0.80 6.89 5.50
C VAL A 203 1.71 6.32 4.42
N HIS A 204 1.23 6.32 3.17
CA HIS A 204 1.99 5.81 2.03
C HIS A 204 2.46 6.97 1.16
N LEU A 205 3.72 6.95 0.73
CA LEU A 205 4.31 7.91 -0.17
C LEU A 205 4.54 7.26 -1.53
N ASP A 206 4.07 7.88 -2.61
CA ASP A 206 4.33 7.40 -3.97
C ASP A 206 5.59 8.02 -4.62
N PRO A 207 6.05 7.50 -5.77
CA PRO A 207 7.20 8.05 -6.48
C PRO A 207 7.04 9.49 -6.98
N PHE A 208 5.82 10.04 -6.95
CA PHE A 208 5.51 11.40 -7.35
C PHE A 208 5.41 12.36 -6.16
N GLY A 209 5.68 11.88 -4.95
CA GLY A 209 5.65 12.66 -3.72
C GLY A 209 4.29 12.68 -3.04
N ASN A 210 3.26 12.03 -3.57
CA ASN A 210 1.92 12.08 -2.98
C ASN A 210 1.85 11.24 -1.70
N LEU A 211 1.35 11.86 -0.63
CA LEU A 211 1.08 11.19 0.64
C LEU A 211 -0.36 10.71 0.68
N HIS A 212 -0.55 9.39 0.70
CA HIS A 212 -1.83 8.71 0.75
C HIS A 212 -2.16 8.28 2.17
N ILE A 213 -3.31 8.74 2.69
CA ILE A 213 -3.87 8.21 3.93
C ILE A 213 -4.59 6.87 3.73
N CYS A 214 -5.14 6.68 2.54
CA CYS A 214 -5.65 5.43 1.99
C CYS A 214 -5.34 5.47 0.49
N GLN A 215 -5.03 4.35 -0.16
CA GLN A 215 -4.54 4.39 -1.54
C GLN A 215 -5.55 5.08 -2.49
N GLY A 216 -5.08 6.16 -3.11
CA GLY A 216 -5.88 7.07 -3.93
C GLY A 216 -6.48 8.29 -3.21
N ILE A 217 -6.35 8.42 -1.88
CA ILE A 217 -6.74 9.62 -1.11
C ILE A 217 -5.47 10.34 -0.65
N VAL A 218 -5.12 11.43 -1.33
CA VAL A 218 -3.93 12.25 -1.11
C VAL A 218 -4.24 13.35 -0.11
N ILE A 219 -3.37 13.49 0.90
CA ILE A 219 -3.46 14.55 1.93
C ILE A 219 -2.39 15.64 1.75
N GLY A 220 -1.44 15.44 0.83
CA GLY A 220 -0.41 16.41 0.48
C GLY A 220 0.64 15.81 -0.44
N ASN A 221 1.58 16.63 -0.90
CA ASN A 221 2.73 16.18 -1.68
C ASN A 221 4.03 16.62 -1.00
N LEU A 222 4.88 15.65 -0.65
CA LEU A 222 6.12 15.85 0.12
C LEU A 222 7.17 16.66 -0.65
N PHE A 223 7.14 16.60 -1.99
CA PHE A 223 8.03 17.39 -2.84
C PHE A 223 7.56 18.85 -3.02
N GLU A 224 6.33 19.16 -2.61
CA GLU A 224 5.77 20.51 -2.68
C GLU A 224 5.68 21.19 -1.30
N LYS A 225 5.46 20.41 -0.23
CA LYS A 225 5.26 20.90 1.13
C LYS A 225 5.94 19.97 2.13
N PRO A 226 6.68 20.50 3.14
CA PRO A 226 7.34 19.67 4.14
C PRO A 226 6.38 18.72 4.86
N LEU A 227 6.79 17.47 5.06
CA LEU A 227 5.98 16.44 5.71
C LEU A 227 5.41 16.89 7.07
N LYS A 228 6.23 17.59 7.87
CA LYS A 228 5.81 18.14 9.17
C LYS A 228 4.61 19.09 9.04
N GLN A 229 4.65 19.97 8.03
CA GLN A 229 3.56 20.92 7.78
C GLN A 229 2.30 20.20 7.29
N ILE A 230 2.43 19.22 6.38
CA ILE A 230 1.29 18.39 5.93
C ILE A 230 0.60 17.72 7.13
N ARG A 231 1.39 17.17 8.06
CA ARG A 231 0.90 16.52 9.27
C ARG A 231 0.17 17.46 10.23
N GLU A 232 0.69 18.68 10.39
CA GLU A 232 0.14 19.71 11.28
C GLU A 232 -1.15 20.33 10.73
N GLU A 233 -1.23 20.51 9.41
CA GLU A 233 -2.39 21.09 8.73
C GLU A 233 -3.50 20.06 8.41
N TYR A 234 -3.20 18.76 8.47
CA TYR A 234 -4.19 17.73 8.18
C TYR A 234 -5.29 17.70 9.26
N ASP A 235 -6.50 18.06 8.83
CA ASP A 235 -7.74 17.95 9.58
C ASP A 235 -8.69 16.98 8.87
N ALA A 236 -8.88 15.80 9.47
CA ALA A 236 -9.69 14.74 8.89
C ALA A 236 -11.17 15.09 8.81
N ASP A 237 -11.68 15.88 9.77
CA ASP A 237 -13.11 16.19 9.91
C ASP A 237 -13.56 17.21 8.86
N SER A 238 -12.71 18.20 8.53
CA SER A 238 -12.99 19.17 7.46
C SER A 238 -12.59 18.69 6.06
N HIS A 239 -11.82 17.60 5.96
CA HIS A 239 -11.37 17.06 4.68
C HIS A 239 -12.57 16.47 3.88
N PRO A 240 -12.79 16.88 2.61
CA PRO A 240 -14.05 16.64 1.89
C PRO A 240 -14.34 15.17 1.54
N ILE A 241 -13.35 14.28 1.70
CA ILE A 241 -13.51 12.83 1.50
C ILE A 241 -13.41 12.11 2.85
N CYS A 242 -12.28 12.23 3.55
CA CYS A 242 -12.10 11.64 4.88
C CYS A 242 -13.19 12.01 5.90
N GLY A 243 -13.67 13.26 5.95
CA GLY A 243 -14.71 13.67 6.89
C GLY A 243 -16.02 12.91 6.68
N LEU A 244 -16.43 12.72 5.42
CA LEU A 244 -17.61 11.92 5.07
C LEU A 244 -17.40 10.42 5.37
N LEU A 245 -16.20 9.90 5.07
CA LEU A 245 -15.85 8.52 5.40
C LEU A 245 -15.86 8.26 6.91
N LEU A 246 -15.48 9.25 7.72
CA LEU A 246 -15.53 9.19 9.18
C LEU A 246 -16.95 9.31 9.73
N SER A 247 -17.80 10.16 9.13
CA SER A 247 -19.15 10.42 9.64
C SER A 247 -20.18 9.36 9.25
N GLY A 248 -19.99 8.70 8.10
CA GLY A 248 -20.97 7.73 7.59
C GLY A 248 -20.43 6.86 6.46
N GLY A 249 -19.11 6.64 6.43
CA GLY A 249 -18.46 5.69 5.54
C GLY A 249 -18.67 5.97 4.05
N PRO A 250 -18.44 4.95 3.21
CA PRO A 250 -18.63 5.06 1.78
C PRO A 250 -20.06 5.44 1.35
N ALA A 251 -21.08 5.06 2.12
CA ALA A 251 -22.46 5.43 1.87
C ALA A 251 -22.70 6.96 2.01
N ALA A 252 -21.99 7.64 2.91
CA ALA A 252 -22.05 9.09 3.03
C ALA A 252 -21.51 9.80 1.79
N LEU A 253 -20.42 9.32 1.18
CA LEU A 253 -19.90 9.88 -0.08
C LEU A 253 -20.96 9.81 -1.20
N VAL A 254 -21.64 8.67 -1.33
CA VAL A 254 -22.70 8.49 -2.33
C VAL A 254 -23.85 9.46 -2.09
N THR A 255 -24.29 9.57 -0.84
CA THR A 255 -25.46 10.37 -0.45
C THR A 255 -25.17 11.87 -0.62
N GLU A 256 -24.06 12.37 -0.05
CA GLU A 256 -23.69 13.79 -0.07
C GLU A 256 -23.50 14.30 -1.50
N PHE A 257 -22.83 13.51 -2.34
CA PHE A 257 -22.53 13.92 -3.71
C PHE A 257 -23.55 13.44 -4.75
N ASN A 258 -24.63 12.78 -4.32
CA ASN A 258 -25.67 12.21 -5.18
C ASN A 258 -25.07 11.39 -6.34
N LEU A 259 -24.15 10.48 -6.01
CA LEU A 259 -23.37 9.73 -7.01
C LEU A 259 -24.20 8.61 -7.64
N PRO A 260 -23.96 8.27 -8.92
CA PRO A 260 -24.49 7.04 -9.49
C PRO A 260 -23.95 5.83 -8.73
N HIS A 261 -24.83 4.92 -8.31
CA HIS A 261 -24.45 3.75 -7.53
C HIS A 261 -25.34 2.53 -7.88
N ALA A 262 -24.80 1.33 -7.64
CA ALA A 262 -25.54 0.07 -7.70
C ALA A 262 -26.31 -0.18 -6.39
N SER A 263 -27.18 -1.19 -6.36
CA SER A 263 -27.86 -1.60 -5.13
C SER A 263 -26.91 -2.27 -4.13
N ASP A 264 -25.93 -3.03 -4.64
CA ASP A 264 -25.09 -3.91 -3.84
C ASP A 264 -23.62 -3.86 -4.26
N TYR A 265 -22.72 -3.95 -3.28
CA TYR A 265 -21.26 -3.95 -3.45
C TYR A 265 -20.62 -5.09 -2.66
N ALA A 266 -19.35 -5.40 -2.98
CA ALA A 266 -18.63 -6.53 -2.39
C ALA A 266 -18.28 -6.26 -0.93
N ASP A 267 -17.77 -5.06 -0.65
CA ASP A 267 -17.41 -4.56 0.67
C ASP A 267 -17.47 -3.01 0.67
N ALA A 268 -17.08 -2.42 1.81
CA ALA A 268 -16.95 -0.97 1.96
C ALA A 268 -15.90 -0.37 1.01
N CYS A 269 -14.78 -1.08 0.78
CA CYS A 269 -13.72 -0.64 -0.14
C CYS A 269 -14.20 -0.51 -1.59
N HIS A 270 -15.06 -1.42 -2.05
CA HIS A 270 -15.64 -1.41 -3.39
C HIS A 270 -16.51 -0.17 -3.59
N LEU A 271 -17.43 0.11 -2.66
CA LEU A 271 -18.24 1.31 -2.71
C LEU A 271 -17.36 2.58 -2.66
N CYS A 272 -16.40 2.61 -1.73
CA CYS A 272 -15.49 3.74 -1.54
C CYS A 272 -14.68 4.02 -2.81
N TYR A 273 -14.12 2.99 -3.43
CA TYR A 273 -13.32 3.12 -4.64
C TYR A 273 -14.16 3.66 -5.80
N ARG A 274 -15.35 3.10 -6.06
CA ARG A 274 -16.23 3.57 -7.14
C ARG A 274 -16.74 4.99 -6.89
N ALA A 275 -17.12 5.32 -5.65
CA ALA A 275 -17.53 6.67 -5.28
C ALA A 275 -16.41 7.69 -5.51
N ARG A 276 -15.20 7.38 -5.06
CA ARG A 276 -14.02 8.23 -5.29
C ARG A 276 -13.69 8.36 -6.76
N ASP A 277 -13.74 7.30 -7.54
CA ASP A 277 -13.44 7.35 -8.99
C ASP A 277 -14.38 8.34 -9.73
N ASN A 278 -15.68 8.31 -9.41
CA ASN A 278 -16.65 9.27 -9.93
C ASN A 278 -16.39 10.73 -9.50
N LEU A 279 -15.68 10.92 -8.39
CA LEU A 279 -15.38 12.23 -7.82
C LEU A 279 -14.03 12.80 -8.25
N ARG A 280 -13.21 12.06 -9.00
CA ARG A 280 -11.84 12.47 -9.33
C ARG A 280 -11.74 13.80 -10.05
N LEU A 281 -12.64 14.06 -11.00
CA LEU A 281 -12.66 15.34 -11.73
C LEU A 281 -13.05 16.51 -10.81
N ARG A 282 -13.83 16.24 -9.75
CA ARG A 282 -14.23 17.25 -8.77
C ARG A 282 -13.12 17.52 -7.74
N PHE A 283 -12.36 16.50 -7.37
CA PHE A 283 -11.27 16.60 -6.37
C PHE A 283 -9.94 16.07 -6.90
N PRO A 284 -9.38 16.63 -7.99
CA PRO A 284 -8.24 16.04 -8.71
C PRO A 284 -6.93 16.02 -7.92
N LYS A 285 -6.79 16.89 -6.91
CA LYS A 285 -5.62 16.93 -6.02
C LYS A 285 -5.71 15.98 -4.83
N ILE A 286 -6.93 15.56 -4.47
CA ILE A 286 -7.22 14.69 -3.33
C ILE A 286 -7.39 13.25 -3.81
N LEU A 287 -7.96 13.05 -5.00
CA LEU A 287 -8.25 11.73 -5.56
C LEU A 287 -7.26 11.41 -6.69
N ALA A 288 -6.05 11.06 -6.28
CA ALA A 288 -4.85 11.00 -7.11
C ALA A 288 -3.86 9.91 -6.62
N PRO A 289 -2.82 9.60 -7.42
CA PRO A 289 -2.71 9.89 -8.84
C PRO A 289 -3.74 9.09 -9.65
N ALA A 290 -3.88 9.45 -10.92
CA ALA A 290 -4.81 8.77 -11.83
C ALA A 290 -4.59 7.25 -11.92
N GLN A 291 -3.34 6.86 -11.77
CA GLN A 291 -2.90 5.47 -11.77
C GLN A 291 -3.48 4.65 -10.61
N MET A 292 -3.70 5.22 -9.42
CA MET A 292 -4.37 4.53 -8.31
C MET A 292 -5.81 4.12 -8.65
N TYR A 293 -6.33 4.64 -9.75
CA TYR A 293 -7.66 4.38 -10.28
C TYR A 293 -7.65 3.70 -11.66
N GLY A 294 -6.52 3.12 -12.06
CA GLY A 294 -6.40 2.36 -13.31
C GLY A 294 -6.30 3.20 -14.58
N VAL A 295 -6.20 4.52 -14.45
CA VAL A 295 -5.96 5.42 -15.59
C VAL A 295 -4.44 5.60 -15.71
N THR A 296 -3.86 4.92 -16.69
CA THR A 296 -2.44 5.06 -17.05
C THR A 296 -2.34 6.01 -18.24
N SER A 297 -1.44 6.99 -18.14
CA SER A 297 -1.11 7.95 -19.20
C SER A 297 -0.14 7.35 -20.21
#